data_AF-A0A6A4NDJ2-F1
#
_entry.id   AF-A0A6A4NDJ2-F1
#
_cell.length_a   1.000
_cell.length_b   1.000
_cell.length_c   1.000
_cell.angle_alpha   90.00
_cell.angle_beta   90.00
_cell.angle_gamma   90.00
#
_symmetry.space_group_name_H-M   'P 1'
#
loop_
_entity.id
_entity.type
_entity.pdbx_description
1 polymer ?
#
loop_
_entity_poly.entity_id
_entity_poly.type
_entity_poly.pdbx_seq_one_letter_code
_entity_poly.pdbx_strand_id
1 'polypeptide(L)'
;MHNFNVLRNDLQFKACDHVYRMQFTASTTLKQREFPDTPELEYDFKKFSDIISGNFRSDLLIDVIGVFDKLIFSQTQSNLKKVIFNMKDFCGDVISCTLWEAHAIKFLNFCNNQPSLQPLVILLTNARVKEGQDNYLPTVSNSWSGSKLLIDEEITNFQKYKDKFVSFALSVKSINEISSLTSSKDMTCVTFGTTTMFVVGRLGWYYDGCAKCTKKADVKDGPFTCKCGHFNQISIPRYKLEIKVNHEHSCGRFVFWDRQCNDLIGISACEHKNQMLAEGEDDPNAFPLVLDELLARTLVLRVKVQLSYNQSFVIRLYEDPKLIKKVLDQIGVFEVRRYGVLLHCTLVN
;
A
#
# COMPACT_ATOMS: atom_id res chain seq x y z
N MET A 1 17.83 28.42 26.50
CA MET A 1 17.49 29.51 25.56
C MET A 1 17.23 30.76 26.38
N HIS A 2 17.66 31.93 25.94
CA HIS A 2 17.44 33.20 26.66
C HIS A 2 16.96 34.28 25.69
N ASN A 3 16.32 35.33 26.23
CA ASN A 3 15.86 36.53 25.50
C ASN A 3 14.83 36.24 24.39
N PHE A 4 13.82 35.44 24.68
CA PHE A 4 12.68 35.19 23.79
C PHE A 4 11.40 35.81 24.35
N ASN A 5 10.43 36.07 23.48
CA ASN A 5 9.11 36.56 23.91
C ASN A 5 8.21 35.37 24.27
N VAL A 6 7.36 35.57 25.28
CA VAL A 6 6.26 34.66 25.62
C VAL A 6 4.96 35.32 25.21
N LEU A 7 4.23 34.69 24.28
CA LEU A 7 2.97 35.19 23.73
C LEU A 7 1.85 34.21 24.02
N ARG A 8 0.59 34.66 23.95
CA ARG A 8 -0.53 33.71 23.92
C ARG A 8 -0.41 32.79 22.71
N ASN A 9 -0.79 31.53 22.89
CA ASN A 9 -0.83 30.54 21.84
C ASN A 9 -2.19 30.61 21.13
N ASP A 10 -2.35 31.65 20.32
CA ASP A 10 -3.55 31.95 19.51
C ASP A 10 -3.40 31.51 18.05
N LEU A 11 -2.40 30.68 17.75
CA LEU A 11 -2.17 30.14 16.42
C LEU A 11 -3.37 29.31 15.96
N GLN A 12 -3.66 29.40 14.65
CA GLN A 12 -4.68 28.57 14.00
C GLN A 12 -4.41 27.07 14.21
N PHE A 13 -3.13 26.68 14.13
CA PHE A 13 -2.67 25.32 14.41
C PHE A 13 -1.61 25.35 15.50
N LYS A 14 -1.85 24.62 16.59
CA LYS A 14 -1.03 24.61 17.80
C LYS A 14 -0.26 23.29 17.90
N ALA A 15 1.02 23.37 18.24
CA ALA A 15 1.85 22.18 18.44
C ALA A 15 1.62 21.51 19.82
N CYS A 16 1.07 22.26 20.78
CA CYS A 16 0.68 21.77 22.10
C CYS A 16 -0.50 22.59 22.62
N ASP A 17 -1.14 22.11 23.68
CA ASP A 17 -2.30 22.74 24.30
C ASP A 17 -1.94 23.90 25.25
N HIS A 18 -0.65 24.14 25.47
CA HIS A 18 -0.17 25.16 26.38
C HIS A 18 -0.66 26.57 25.97
N VAL A 19 -1.11 27.34 26.96
CA VAL A 19 -1.74 28.66 26.78
C VAL A 19 -0.78 29.69 26.17
N TYR A 20 0.52 29.46 26.32
CA TYR A 20 1.58 30.34 25.83
C TYR A 20 2.52 29.64 24.86
N ARG A 21 3.09 30.40 23.94
CA ARG A 21 4.13 29.98 23.00
C ARG A 21 5.36 30.89 23.09
N MET A 22 6.50 30.36 22.72
CA MET A 22 7.75 31.11 22.60
C MET A 22 7.88 31.72 21.20
N GLN A 23 8.38 32.95 21.10
CA GLN A 23 8.74 33.59 19.84
C GLN A 23 10.17 34.11 19.91
N PHE A 24 10.99 33.71 18.93
CA PHE A 24 12.36 34.19 18.83
C PHE A 24 12.37 35.63 18.33
N THR A 25 13.32 36.39 18.85
CA THR A 25 13.63 37.77 18.48
C THR A 25 15.07 37.84 17.98
N ALA A 26 15.46 39.01 17.45
CA ALA A 26 16.85 39.24 17.07
C ALA A 26 17.85 39.13 18.24
N SER A 27 17.38 39.26 19.50
CA SER A 27 18.22 39.14 20.69
C SER A 27 18.18 37.74 21.34
N THR A 28 17.38 36.81 20.80
CA THR A 28 17.30 35.44 21.32
C THR A 28 18.63 34.71 21.15
N THR A 29 19.09 34.08 22.22
CA THR A 29 20.34 33.29 22.22
C THR A 29 20.06 31.82 22.50
N LEU A 30 20.72 30.96 21.70
CA LEU A 30 20.69 29.51 21.84
C LEU A 30 22.05 29.02 22.32
N LYS A 31 22.06 28.24 23.39
CA LYS A 31 23.24 27.54 23.88
C LYS A 31 22.85 26.11 24.17
N GLN A 32 23.55 25.16 23.55
CA GLN A 32 23.37 23.75 23.85
C GLN A 32 23.81 23.49 25.30
N ARG A 33 23.00 22.73 26.02
CA ARG A 33 23.28 22.23 27.36
C ARG A 33 22.71 20.83 27.47
N GLU A 34 23.45 19.97 28.16
CA GLU A 34 22.95 18.66 28.54
C GLU A 34 22.15 18.78 29.83
N PHE A 35 21.01 18.12 29.84
CA PHE A 35 20.11 18.04 30.97
C PHE A 35 19.78 16.55 31.16
N PRO A 36 20.53 15.83 32.02
CA PRO A 36 20.39 14.38 32.18
C PRO A 36 18.98 13.94 32.56
N ASP A 37 18.24 14.80 33.26
CA ASP A 37 16.86 14.54 33.70
C ASP A 37 15.80 14.87 32.63
N THR A 38 16.18 15.39 31.46
CA THR A 38 15.22 15.65 30.39
C THR A 38 14.76 14.31 29.80
N PRO A 39 13.45 14.04 29.76
CA PRO A 39 12.96 12.81 29.17
C PRO A 39 13.47 12.65 27.74
N GLU A 40 13.87 11.43 27.37
CA GLU A 40 14.08 11.10 25.96
C GLU A 40 12.82 11.41 25.17
N LEU A 41 12.97 11.75 23.89
CA LEU A 41 11.88 12.14 23.01
C LEU A 41 10.78 11.06 23.00
N GLU A 42 9.71 11.27 23.76
CA GLU A 42 8.51 10.45 23.75
C GLU A 42 7.45 11.11 22.87
N TYR A 43 6.92 10.35 21.92
CA TYR A 43 5.81 10.76 21.10
C TYR A 43 4.49 10.52 21.83
N ASP A 44 3.57 11.47 21.76
CA ASP A 44 2.21 11.33 22.29
C ASP A 44 1.24 10.99 21.15
N PHE A 45 1.04 9.69 20.92
CA PHE A 45 0.25 9.22 19.78
C PHE A 45 -1.25 9.32 20.03
N LYS A 46 -1.94 10.04 19.15
CA LYS A 46 -3.40 10.04 19.13
C LYS A 46 -3.93 8.74 18.51
N LYS A 47 -4.80 8.04 19.24
CA LYS A 47 -5.46 6.80 18.78
C LYS A 47 -6.33 7.05 17.57
N PHE A 48 -6.39 6.11 16.62
CA PHE A 48 -7.20 6.32 15.42
C PHE A 48 -8.69 6.24 15.73
N SER A 49 -9.11 5.36 16.64
CA SER A 49 -10.48 5.32 17.15
C SER A 49 -10.96 6.64 17.73
N ASP A 50 -10.09 7.38 18.45
CA ASP A 50 -10.42 8.72 18.94
C ASP A 50 -10.64 9.70 17.78
N ILE A 51 -9.77 9.68 16.77
CA ILE A 51 -9.90 10.57 15.62
C ILE A 51 -11.19 10.27 14.84
N ILE A 52 -11.45 8.98 14.59
CA ILE A 52 -12.62 8.49 13.84
C ILE A 52 -13.93 8.85 14.57
N SER A 53 -13.94 8.77 15.90
CA SER A 53 -15.11 9.13 16.73
C SER A 53 -15.29 10.63 16.94
N GLY A 54 -14.42 11.48 16.36
CA GLY A 54 -14.50 12.93 16.52
C GLY A 54 -13.90 13.45 17.83
N ASN A 55 -13.23 12.61 18.62
CA ASN A 55 -12.56 12.99 19.86
C ASN A 55 -11.18 13.60 19.58
N PHE A 56 -11.17 14.76 18.91
CA PHE A 56 -9.97 15.53 18.62
C PHE A 56 -10.26 17.03 18.59
N ARG A 57 -9.20 17.83 18.65
CA ARG A 57 -9.26 19.27 18.44
C ARG A 57 -8.71 19.61 17.07
N SER A 58 -9.50 20.25 16.21
CA SER A 58 -9.09 20.60 14.84
C SER A 58 -7.98 21.66 14.79
N ASP A 59 -7.77 22.41 15.87
CA ASP A 59 -6.69 23.39 16.03
C ASP A 59 -5.41 22.80 16.63
N LEU A 60 -5.42 21.55 17.10
CA LEU A 60 -4.26 20.91 17.74
C LEU A 60 -3.60 19.91 16.78
N LEU A 61 -2.30 20.04 16.59
CA LEU A 61 -1.50 19.08 15.85
C LEU A 61 -1.26 17.84 16.71
N ILE A 62 -1.29 16.66 16.08
CA ILE A 62 -1.17 15.36 16.76
C ILE A 62 -0.03 14.53 16.18
N ASP A 63 0.56 13.65 16.98
CA ASP A 63 1.42 12.61 16.46
C ASP A 63 0.60 11.34 16.17
N VAL A 64 0.86 10.70 15.03
CA VAL A 64 0.22 9.43 14.66
C VAL A 64 1.26 8.41 14.24
N ILE A 65 1.06 7.17 14.64
CA ILE A 65 1.89 6.02 14.27
C ILE A 65 1.02 4.88 13.79
N GLY A 66 1.48 4.16 12.78
CA GLY A 66 0.79 2.99 12.27
C GLY A 66 1.56 2.28 11.18
N VAL A 67 1.08 1.11 10.80
CA VAL A 67 1.62 0.34 9.68
C VAL A 67 0.91 0.71 8.39
N PHE A 68 1.66 0.79 7.30
CA PHE A 68 1.08 0.93 5.97
C PHE A 68 0.15 -0.25 5.65
N ASP A 69 -1.10 0.07 5.30
CA ASP A 69 -2.08 -0.92 4.89
C ASP A 69 -2.21 -0.95 3.37
N LYS A 70 -2.60 0.20 2.79
CA LYS A 70 -2.99 0.27 1.37
C LYS A 70 -2.72 1.65 0.77
N LEU A 71 -2.17 1.69 -0.45
CA LEU A 71 -2.11 2.89 -1.26
C LEU A 71 -3.49 3.15 -1.91
N ILE A 72 -4.04 4.34 -1.71
CA ILE A 72 -5.34 4.75 -2.27
C ILE A 72 -5.16 5.58 -3.53
N PHE A 73 -4.21 6.51 -3.51
CA PHE A 73 -3.95 7.43 -4.61
C PHE A 73 -2.50 7.89 -4.61
N SER A 74 -1.92 8.09 -5.80
CA SER A 74 -0.60 8.69 -5.97
C SER A 74 -0.56 9.55 -7.22
N GLN A 75 -0.03 10.77 -7.09
CA GLN A 75 0.19 11.70 -8.18
C GLN A 75 1.55 12.37 -7.99
N THR A 76 2.50 12.06 -8.87
CA THR A 76 3.90 12.51 -8.76
C THR A 76 4.39 13.34 -9.95
N GLN A 77 3.70 13.27 -11.07
CA GLN A 77 4.06 13.96 -12.32
C GLN A 77 3.44 15.37 -12.44
N SER A 78 2.52 15.73 -11.55
CA SER A 78 1.94 17.07 -11.48
C SER A 78 2.81 18.03 -10.67
N ASN A 79 2.56 19.33 -10.87
CA ASN A 79 3.19 20.40 -10.08
C ASN A 79 2.91 20.27 -8.57
N LEU A 80 1.78 19.68 -8.20
CA LEU A 80 1.41 19.40 -6.82
C LEU A 80 1.48 17.90 -6.58
N LYS A 81 2.43 17.45 -5.75
CA LYS A 81 2.66 16.02 -5.52
C LYS A 81 1.85 15.55 -4.33
N LYS A 82 1.10 14.46 -4.52
CA LYS A 82 0.12 13.99 -3.53
C LYS A 82 0.11 12.47 -3.45
N VAL A 83 0.05 11.97 -2.22
CA VAL A 83 -0.20 10.56 -1.94
C VAL A 83 -1.30 10.44 -0.88
N ILE A 84 -2.20 9.49 -1.08
CA ILE A 84 -3.20 9.09 -0.09
C ILE A 84 -3.02 7.60 0.16
N PHE A 85 -2.90 7.22 1.43
CA PHE A 85 -2.79 5.82 1.85
C PHE A 85 -3.54 5.59 3.15
N ASN A 86 -3.91 4.34 3.40
CA ASN A 86 -4.44 3.88 4.67
C ASN A 86 -3.30 3.35 5.54
N MET A 87 -3.37 3.64 6.84
CA MET A 87 -2.51 3.06 7.85
C MET A 87 -3.33 2.51 9.01
N LYS A 88 -2.78 1.51 9.71
CA LYS A 88 -3.39 0.85 10.86
C LYS A 88 -2.61 1.13 12.14
N ASP A 89 -3.28 1.52 13.21
CA ASP A 89 -2.64 1.68 14.52
C ASP A 89 -2.48 0.34 15.26
N PHE A 90 -2.06 0.38 16.52
CA PHE A 90 -1.86 -0.82 17.35
C PHE A 90 -3.13 -1.64 17.59
N CYS A 91 -4.30 -1.00 17.49
CA CYS A 91 -5.60 -1.66 17.67
C CYS A 91 -6.15 -2.22 16.35
N GLY A 92 -5.51 -1.90 15.22
CA GLY A 92 -5.96 -2.29 13.89
C GLY A 92 -7.00 -1.33 13.30
N ASP A 93 -7.31 -0.23 13.99
CA ASP A 93 -8.15 0.84 13.47
C ASP A 93 -7.46 1.45 12.24
N VAL A 94 -8.23 1.79 11.21
CA VAL A 94 -7.70 2.28 9.93
C VAL A 94 -7.99 3.76 9.77
N ILE A 95 -6.97 4.56 9.47
CA ILE A 95 -7.14 5.95 9.08
C ILE A 95 -6.52 6.23 7.71
N SER A 96 -7.16 7.12 6.95
CA SER A 96 -6.60 7.64 5.70
C SER A 96 -5.66 8.81 5.98
N CYS A 97 -4.44 8.73 5.46
CA CYS A 97 -3.39 9.72 5.55
C CYS A 97 -3.10 10.33 4.18
N THR A 98 -3.08 11.66 4.09
CA THR A 98 -2.69 12.40 2.90
C THR A 98 -1.33 13.07 3.10
N LEU A 99 -0.35 12.71 2.28
CA LEU A 99 0.94 13.38 2.22
C LEU A 99 1.05 14.26 0.98
N TRP A 100 1.73 15.38 1.15
CA TRP A 100 1.98 16.36 0.10
C TRP A 100 3.48 16.56 -0.13
N GLU A 101 3.85 16.94 -1.35
CA GLU A 101 5.18 17.40 -1.72
C GLU A 101 6.32 16.45 -1.30
N ALA A 102 7.34 16.97 -0.60
CA ALA A 102 8.53 16.22 -0.23
C ALA A 102 8.20 14.97 0.58
N HIS A 103 7.20 15.03 1.48
CA HIS A 103 6.74 13.88 2.25
C HIS A 103 6.11 12.80 1.36
N ALA A 104 5.34 13.21 0.35
CA ALA A 104 4.73 12.28 -0.62
C ALA A 104 5.80 11.55 -1.45
N ILE A 105 6.82 12.28 -1.92
CA ILE A 105 7.95 11.69 -2.66
C ILE A 105 8.74 10.74 -1.77
N LYS A 106 9.11 11.17 -0.54
CA LYS A 106 9.86 10.36 0.41
C LYS A 106 9.16 9.03 0.68
N PHE A 107 7.86 9.08 0.95
CA PHE A 107 7.04 7.90 1.19
C PHE A 107 7.02 6.94 -0.01
N LEU A 108 6.80 7.44 -1.22
CA LEU A 108 6.74 6.60 -2.42
C LEU A 108 8.09 5.96 -2.75
N ASN A 109 9.18 6.71 -2.62
CA ASN A 109 10.53 6.18 -2.81
C ASN A 109 10.79 5.02 -1.85
N PHE A 110 10.40 5.17 -0.59
CA PHE A 110 10.54 4.09 0.38
C PHE A 110 9.68 2.87 0.00
N CYS A 111 8.40 3.09 -0.33
CA CYS A 111 7.50 2.01 -0.73
C CYS A 111 7.97 1.27 -1.98
N ASN A 112 8.58 1.96 -2.94
CA ASN A 112 9.04 1.36 -4.19
C ASN A 112 10.37 0.61 -4.01
N ASN A 113 11.23 1.07 -3.08
CA ASN A 113 12.55 0.51 -2.88
C ASN A 113 12.60 -0.63 -1.84
N GLN A 114 11.50 -0.92 -1.14
CA GLN A 114 11.46 -1.94 -0.09
C GLN A 114 10.51 -3.11 -0.43
N PRO A 115 11.06 -4.27 -0.83
CA PRO A 115 10.33 -5.53 -0.91
C PRO A 115 10.25 -6.18 0.49
N SER A 116 9.70 -5.50 1.50
CA SER A 116 9.64 -6.06 2.85
C SER A 116 8.35 -6.84 3.09
N LEU A 117 8.50 -8.08 3.56
CA LEU A 117 7.42 -8.87 4.19
C LEU A 117 6.99 -8.30 5.55
N GLN A 118 7.82 -7.41 6.09
CA GLN A 118 7.62 -6.76 7.37
C GLN A 118 6.66 -5.58 7.22
N PRO A 119 5.85 -5.29 8.25
CA PRO A 119 5.02 -4.10 8.26
C PRO A 119 5.89 -2.85 8.14
N LEU A 120 5.56 -1.98 7.20
CA LEU A 120 6.18 -0.67 7.06
C LEU A 120 5.61 0.26 8.13
N VAL A 121 6.39 0.61 9.15
CA VAL A 121 5.94 1.47 10.24
C VAL A 121 6.17 2.93 9.87
N ILE A 122 5.11 3.72 10.00
CA ILE A 122 5.09 5.13 9.63
C ILE A 122 4.69 5.94 10.85
N LEU A 123 5.49 6.96 11.14
CA LEU A 123 5.20 7.96 12.14
C LEU A 123 5.12 9.33 11.44
N LEU A 124 4.00 10.02 11.62
CA LEU A 124 3.81 11.38 11.15
C LEU A 124 3.64 12.30 12.36
N THR A 125 4.63 13.16 12.60
CA THR A 125 4.54 14.14 13.69
C THR A 125 3.73 15.35 13.29
N ASN A 126 3.15 16.03 14.28
CA ASN A 126 2.45 17.30 14.10
C ASN A 126 1.42 17.26 12.94
N ALA A 127 0.73 16.14 12.78
CA ALA A 127 -0.26 15.92 11.74
C ALA A 127 -1.50 16.78 12.01
N ARG A 128 -2.13 17.23 10.93
CA ARG A 128 -3.46 17.87 10.98
C ARG A 128 -4.52 16.80 10.81
N VAL A 129 -5.53 16.83 11.69
CA VAL A 129 -6.78 16.13 11.45
C VAL A 129 -7.65 17.01 10.56
N LYS A 130 -8.15 16.44 9.47
CA LYS A 130 -9.20 17.02 8.64
C LYS A 130 -10.51 16.36 9.00
N GLU A 131 -11.47 17.17 9.42
CA GLU A 131 -12.83 16.73 9.70
C GLU A 131 -13.45 16.05 8.47
N GLY A 132 -14.27 15.04 8.75
CA GLY A 132 -15.10 14.42 7.75
C GLY A 132 -16.19 15.38 7.26
N GLN A 133 -16.43 15.41 5.96
CA GLN A 133 -17.59 16.10 5.36
C GLN A 133 -18.52 15.05 4.75
N ASP A 134 -19.83 15.30 4.69
CA ASP A 134 -20.81 14.51 3.89
C ASP A 134 -20.60 12.97 3.91
N ASN A 135 -20.61 12.37 5.11
CA ASN A 135 -20.41 10.93 5.37
C ASN A 135 -18.97 10.36 5.21
N TYR A 136 -17.97 11.20 4.95
CA TYR A 136 -16.57 10.76 4.96
C TYR A 136 -16.00 10.76 6.38
N LEU A 137 -15.16 9.77 6.70
CA LEU A 137 -14.47 9.72 8.00
C LEU A 137 -13.37 10.80 8.09
N PRO A 138 -13.04 11.27 9.31
CA PRO A 138 -11.88 12.11 9.53
C PRO A 138 -10.59 11.50 8.97
N THR A 139 -9.70 12.36 8.46
CA THR A 139 -8.42 11.94 7.86
C THR A 139 -7.26 12.72 8.46
N VAL A 140 -6.04 12.23 8.28
CA VAL A 140 -4.82 12.92 8.73
C VAL A 140 -3.99 13.40 7.55
N SER A 141 -3.23 14.48 7.75
CA SER A 141 -2.32 15.00 6.72
C SER A 141 -1.12 15.73 7.31
N ASN A 142 -0.02 15.81 6.55
CA ASN A 142 1.13 16.59 6.98
C ASN A 142 0.81 18.10 7.04
N SER A 143 1.31 18.77 8.07
CA SER A 143 1.18 20.21 8.31
C SER A 143 2.35 20.97 7.67
N TRP A 144 2.34 21.10 6.35
CA TRP A 144 3.39 21.82 5.60
C TRP A 144 4.79 21.32 6.00
N SER A 145 5.70 22.21 6.42
CA SER A 145 7.05 21.89 6.91
C SER A 145 7.11 21.56 8.40
N GLY A 146 6.02 21.71 9.16
CA GLY A 146 5.99 21.44 10.60
C GLY A 146 5.93 19.96 10.97
N SER A 147 5.48 19.12 10.04
CA SER A 147 5.43 17.67 10.21
C SER A 147 6.74 16.99 9.80
N LYS A 148 7.14 15.97 10.55
CA LYS A 148 8.17 15.02 10.14
C LYS A 148 7.52 13.69 9.80
N LEU A 149 7.87 13.13 8.66
CA LEU A 149 7.54 11.76 8.30
C LEU A 149 8.78 10.91 8.59
N LEU A 150 8.66 10.03 9.58
CA LEU A 150 9.67 9.07 9.96
C LEU A 150 9.19 7.67 9.56
N ILE A 151 10.07 6.90 8.93
CA ILE A 151 9.76 5.55 8.44
C ILE A 151 10.77 4.55 9.02
N ASP A 152 10.25 3.46 9.59
CA ASP A 152 11.03 2.37 10.18
C ASP A 152 12.17 2.87 11.10
N GLU A 153 13.43 2.61 10.72
CA GLU A 153 14.63 2.90 11.52
C GLU A 153 14.86 4.41 11.77
N GLU A 154 14.18 5.29 11.03
CA GLU A 154 14.19 6.73 11.31
C GLU A 154 13.43 7.09 12.62
N ILE A 155 12.61 6.18 13.13
CA ILE A 155 11.82 6.38 14.33
C ILE A 155 12.71 6.16 15.57
N THR A 156 12.80 7.16 16.43
CA THR A 156 13.48 7.03 17.73
C THR A 156 12.87 5.88 18.54
N ASN A 157 13.71 5.01 19.10
CA ASN A 157 13.28 3.81 19.81
C ASN A 157 12.39 2.86 18.96
N PHE A 158 12.64 2.78 17.64
CA PHE A 158 11.87 2.00 16.66
C PHE A 158 11.51 0.58 17.12
N GLN A 159 12.46 -0.14 17.74
CA GLN A 159 12.27 -1.52 18.16
C GLN A 159 11.04 -1.68 19.10
N LYS A 160 10.78 -0.71 19.98
CA LYS A 160 9.60 -0.65 20.86
C LYS A 160 8.28 -0.73 20.08
N TYR A 161 8.25 -0.13 18.90
CA TYR A 161 7.06 -0.07 18.05
C TYR A 161 7.00 -1.26 17.09
N LYS A 162 8.14 -1.63 16.52
CA LYS A 162 8.27 -2.76 15.59
C LYS A 162 7.67 -4.03 16.17
N ASP A 163 8.03 -4.38 17.42
CA ASP A 163 7.56 -5.60 18.07
C ASP A 163 6.03 -5.63 18.26
N LYS A 164 5.41 -4.47 18.50
CA LYS A 164 3.94 -4.34 18.59
C LYS A 164 3.26 -4.52 17.23
N PHE A 165 3.96 -4.26 16.14
CA PHE A 165 3.40 -4.36 14.78
C PHE A 165 3.71 -5.68 14.08
N VAL A 166 4.53 -6.56 14.64
CA VAL A 166 4.89 -7.87 14.03
C VAL A 166 3.66 -8.69 13.64
N SER A 167 2.55 -8.59 14.39
CA SER A 167 1.29 -9.29 14.09
C SER A 167 0.64 -8.86 12.76
N PHE A 168 1.00 -7.70 12.22
CA PHE A 168 0.53 -7.20 10.91
C PHE A 168 1.42 -7.63 9.74
N ALA A 169 2.46 -8.44 10.00
CA ALA A 169 3.31 -8.96 8.93
C ALA A 169 2.48 -9.75 7.92
N LEU A 170 2.84 -9.63 6.65
CA LEU A 170 2.12 -10.35 5.59
C LEU A 170 2.39 -11.84 5.74
N SER A 171 1.32 -12.64 5.84
CA SER A 171 1.45 -14.09 5.85
C SER A 171 1.96 -14.58 4.51
N VAL A 172 3.05 -15.33 4.52
CA VAL A 172 3.48 -16.12 3.36
C VAL A 172 2.60 -17.37 3.28
N LYS A 173 2.08 -17.66 2.09
CA LYS A 173 1.25 -18.84 1.81
C LYS A 173 1.72 -19.48 0.51
N SER A 174 1.69 -20.80 0.47
CA SER A 174 1.81 -21.55 -0.77
C SER A 174 0.59 -21.31 -1.67
N ILE A 175 0.73 -21.58 -2.96
CA ILE A 175 -0.37 -21.51 -3.92
C ILE A 175 -1.50 -22.46 -3.53
N ASN A 176 -1.19 -23.66 -3.04
CA ASN A 176 -2.19 -24.62 -2.60
C ASN A 176 -2.98 -24.14 -1.37
N GLU A 177 -2.30 -23.49 -0.41
CA GLU A 177 -2.99 -22.86 0.72
C GLU A 177 -3.96 -21.78 0.26
N ILE A 178 -3.56 -20.92 -0.68
CA ILE A 178 -4.44 -19.88 -1.22
C ILE A 178 -5.68 -20.51 -1.88
N SER A 179 -5.47 -21.56 -2.68
CA SER A 179 -6.56 -22.27 -3.38
C SER A 179 -7.50 -23.01 -2.43
N SER A 180 -7.03 -23.39 -1.23
CA SER A 180 -7.81 -24.11 -0.22
C SER A 180 -8.43 -23.21 0.85
N LEU A 181 -8.34 -21.88 0.71
CA LEU A 181 -8.97 -20.94 1.63
C LEU A 181 -10.50 -21.04 1.56
N THR A 182 -11.12 -21.37 2.69
CA THR A 182 -12.59 -21.46 2.85
C THR A 182 -13.15 -20.38 3.78
N SER A 183 -12.33 -19.43 4.22
CA SER A 183 -12.74 -18.38 5.16
C SER A 183 -13.78 -17.42 4.55
N SER A 184 -14.54 -16.71 5.37
CA SER A 184 -15.53 -15.71 4.89
C SER A 184 -14.96 -14.30 4.73
N LYS A 185 -13.66 -14.09 4.98
CA LYS A 185 -13.04 -12.76 4.98
C LYS A 185 -11.96 -12.65 3.90
N ASP A 186 -12.02 -11.57 3.11
CA ASP A 186 -10.94 -11.14 2.21
C ASP A 186 -9.61 -11.10 2.97
N MET A 187 -8.53 -11.53 2.32
CA MET A 187 -7.20 -11.50 2.92
C MET A 187 -6.14 -10.99 1.96
N THR A 188 -5.02 -10.52 2.52
CA THR A 188 -3.82 -10.18 1.77
C THR A 188 -2.68 -11.08 2.25
N CYS A 189 -2.02 -11.76 1.32
CA CYS A 189 -0.88 -12.64 1.59
C CYS A 189 0.21 -12.47 0.55
N VAL A 190 1.35 -13.11 0.78
CA VAL A 190 2.43 -13.21 -0.19
C VAL A 190 2.59 -14.66 -0.61
N THR A 191 2.75 -14.90 -1.91
CA THR A 191 3.08 -16.22 -2.47
C THR A 191 4.23 -16.07 -3.44
N PHE A 192 4.81 -17.19 -3.83
CA PHE A 192 5.83 -17.30 -4.84
C PHE A 192 5.37 -18.24 -5.96
N GLY A 193 5.85 -18.00 -7.18
CA GLY A 193 5.72 -18.96 -8.27
C GLY A 193 6.13 -18.40 -9.62
N THR A 194 6.07 -19.25 -10.63
CA THR A 194 6.42 -18.93 -12.01
C THR A 194 5.15 -18.76 -12.84
N THR A 195 5.02 -17.63 -13.54
CA THR A 195 3.95 -17.38 -14.51
C THR A 195 4.10 -18.32 -15.70
N THR A 196 3.04 -19.01 -16.12
CA THR A 196 3.15 -20.09 -17.12
C THR A 196 2.27 -19.92 -18.34
N MET A 197 0.99 -19.59 -18.17
CA MET A 197 0.05 -19.46 -19.28
C MET A 197 -1.03 -18.42 -18.97
N PHE A 198 -1.54 -17.78 -20.03
CA PHE A 198 -2.76 -17.01 -19.96
C PHE A 198 -3.97 -17.93 -19.85
N VAL A 199 -4.91 -17.55 -18.99
CA VAL A 199 -6.22 -18.17 -18.92
C VAL A 199 -7.13 -17.39 -19.87
N VAL A 200 -7.41 -17.98 -21.03
CA VAL A 200 -8.30 -17.38 -22.03
C VAL A 200 -9.75 -17.57 -21.57
N GLY A 201 -10.31 -16.51 -21.00
CA GLY A 201 -11.72 -16.44 -20.61
C GLY A 201 -12.56 -15.68 -21.64
N ARG A 202 -13.89 -15.68 -21.49
CA ARG A 202 -14.83 -15.03 -22.43
C ARG A 202 -14.70 -13.51 -22.55
N LEU A 203 -13.94 -12.87 -21.66
CA LEU A 203 -13.85 -11.42 -21.54
C LEU A 203 -12.57 -10.85 -22.16
N GLY A 204 -11.68 -11.71 -22.67
CA GLY A 204 -10.42 -11.29 -23.28
C GLY A 204 -9.38 -10.73 -22.30
N TRP A 205 -8.34 -10.12 -22.85
CA TRP A 205 -7.16 -9.64 -22.13
C TRP A 205 -7.29 -8.23 -21.54
N TYR A 206 -8.32 -7.48 -21.93
CA TYR A 206 -8.59 -6.11 -21.46
C TYR A 206 -10.08 -5.84 -21.23
N TYR A 207 -10.38 -4.71 -20.60
CA TYR A 207 -11.72 -4.14 -20.54
C TYR A 207 -11.66 -2.63 -20.75
N ASP A 208 -12.71 -2.10 -21.34
CA ASP A 208 -12.92 -0.67 -21.48
C ASP A 208 -13.46 -0.08 -20.17
N GLY A 209 -12.87 1.01 -19.69
CA GLY A 209 -13.20 1.60 -18.39
C GLY A 209 -13.28 3.13 -18.39
N CYS A 210 -13.83 3.68 -17.30
CA CYS A 210 -13.90 5.12 -17.06
C CYS A 210 -12.51 5.73 -16.82
N ALA A 211 -12.27 6.91 -17.39
CA ALA A 211 -11.04 7.66 -17.23
C ALA A 211 -10.76 8.06 -15.77
N LYS A 212 -11.82 8.38 -15.01
CA LYS A 212 -11.71 8.87 -13.62
C LYS A 212 -11.69 7.77 -12.57
N CYS A 213 -12.64 6.82 -12.64
CA CYS A 213 -12.88 5.85 -11.56
C CYS A 213 -12.54 4.40 -11.92
N THR A 214 -12.01 4.17 -13.14
CA THR A 214 -11.61 2.87 -13.69
C THR A 214 -12.69 1.79 -13.78
N LYS A 215 -13.92 2.04 -13.30
CA LYS A 215 -15.05 1.12 -13.45
C LYS A 215 -15.30 0.83 -14.93
N LYS A 216 -15.60 -0.43 -15.23
CA LYS A 216 -15.92 -0.94 -16.57
C LYS A 216 -17.00 -0.08 -17.23
N ALA A 217 -16.79 0.28 -18.49
CA ALA A 217 -17.77 0.91 -19.35
C ALA A 217 -18.74 -0.15 -19.85
N ASP A 218 -20.04 0.15 -19.76
CA ASP A 218 -21.11 -0.72 -20.27
C ASP A 218 -21.37 -0.47 -21.78
N VAL A 219 -20.75 0.58 -22.35
CA VAL A 219 -20.88 0.99 -23.75
C VAL A 219 -19.56 0.71 -24.46
N LYS A 220 -19.62 0.11 -25.66
CA LYS A 220 -18.44 -0.21 -26.47
C LYS A 220 -17.90 0.99 -27.24
N ASP A 221 -18.79 1.83 -27.76
CA ASP A 221 -18.44 2.92 -28.66
C ASP A 221 -19.11 4.24 -28.27
N GLY A 222 -18.33 5.31 -28.31
CA GLY A 222 -18.82 6.68 -28.12
C GLY A 222 -18.84 7.20 -26.68
N PRO A 223 -19.28 8.46 -26.50
CA PRO A 223 -19.27 9.11 -25.21
C PRO A 223 -20.27 8.49 -24.24
N PHE A 224 -19.89 8.39 -22.97
CA PHE A 224 -20.75 7.82 -21.93
C PHE A 224 -20.55 8.52 -20.57
N THR A 225 -21.62 8.55 -19.78
CA THR A 225 -21.55 8.98 -18.39
C THR A 225 -21.39 7.75 -17.50
N CYS A 226 -20.25 7.66 -16.81
CA CYS A 226 -19.99 6.57 -15.88
C CYS A 226 -20.92 6.67 -14.66
N LYS A 227 -21.18 5.54 -13.99
CA LYS A 227 -21.92 5.46 -12.72
C LYS A 227 -21.34 6.34 -11.59
N CYS A 228 -20.11 6.83 -11.74
CA CYS A 228 -19.51 7.82 -10.83
C CYS A 228 -19.86 9.28 -11.18
N GLY A 229 -20.72 9.53 -12.16
CA GLY A 229 -21.13 10.86 -12.64
C GLY A 229 -20.14 11.52 -13.61
N HIS A 230 -19.03 10.86 -13.96
CA HIS A 230 -18.04 11.42 -14.87
C HIS A 230 -18.43 11.17 -16.33
N PHE A 231 -18.50 12.23 -17.13
CA PHE A 231 -18.63 12.15 -18.59
C PHE A 231 -17.29 11.79 -19.23
N ASN A 232 -17.28 10.74 -20.06
CA ASN A 232 -16.12 10.26 -20.79
C ASN A 232 -16.43 10.44 -22.28
N GLN A 233 -15.52 11.04 -23.04
CA GLN A 233 -15.66 11.11 -24.51
C GLN A 233 -15.43 9.74 -25.16
N ILE A 234 -14.48 8.97 -24.62
CA ILE A 234 -14.13 7.62 -25.04
C ILE A 234 -13.84 6.76 -23.80
N SER A 235 -13.94 5.45 -23.94
CA SER A 235 -13.44 4.51 -22.92
C SER A 235 -11.92 4.44 -22.94
N ILE A 236 -11.35 4.04 -21.80
CA ILE A 236 -9.91 3.75 -21.69
C ILE A 236 -9.74 2.24 -21.55
N PRO A 237 -9.05 1.57 -22.49
CA PRO A 237 -8.67 0.16 -22.37
C PRO A 237 -7.74 -0.07 -21.18
N ARG A 238 -8.00 -1.13 -20.42
CA ARG A 238 -7.23 -1.52 -19.22
C ARG A 238 -7.03 -3.02 -19.17
N TYR A 239 -5.84 -3.47 -18.80
CA TYR A 239 -5.52 -4.88 -18.65
C TYR A 239 -6.39 -5.56 -17.62
N LYS A 240 -6.75 -6.81 -17.91
CA LYS A 240 -7.28 -7.76 -16.95
C LYS A 240 -6.83 -9.15 -17.37
N LEU A 241 -5.58 -9.47 -17.06
CA LEU A 241 -4.95 -10.73 -17.45
C LEU A 241 -5.07 -11.74 -16.33
N GLU A 242 -5.76 -12.84 -16.58
CA GLU A 242 -5.73 -13.99 -15.67
C GLU A 242 -4.56 -14.90 -16.07
N ILE A 243 -3.56 -14.99 -15.21
CA ILE A 243 -2.32 -15.73 -15.46
C ILE A 243 -2.24 -16.91 -14.49
N LYS A 244 -1.93 -18.09 -15.03
CA LYS A 244 -1.65 -19.28 -14.23
C LYS A 244 -0.23 -19.20 -13.69
N VAL A 245 -0.10 -19.28 -12.37
CA VAL A 245 1.17 -19.29 -11.66
C VAL A 245 1.35 -20.66 -11.02
N ASN A 246 2.52 -21.26 -11.23
CA ASN A 246 2.86 -22.59 -10.72
C ASN A 246 3.98 -22.49 -9.69
N HIS A 247 3.91 -23.35 -8.68
CA HIS A 247 5.00 -23.60 -7.74
C HIS A 247 4.98 -25.09 -7.40
N GLU A 248 6.05 -25.81 -7.75
CA GLU A 248 6.16 -27.26 -7.58
C GLU A 248 4.94 -27.98 -8.19
N HIS A 249 4.17 -28.72 -7.37
CA HIS A 249 2.97 -29.45 -7.79
C HIS A 249 1.68 -28.62 -7.67
N SER A 250 1.78 -27.35 -7.31
CA SER A 250 0.65 -26.45 -7.09
C SER A 250 0.49 -25.47 -8.24
N CYS A 251 -0.77 -25.14 -8.58
CA CYS A 251 -1.08 -24.08 -9.52
C CYS A 251 -2.26 -23.23 -9.05
N GLY A 252 -2.23 -21.96 -9.40
CA GLY A 252 -3.25 -20.99 -9.02
C GLY A 252 -3.43 -19.95 -10.13
N ARG A 253 -4.60 -19.30 -10.14
CA ARG A 253 -4.93 -18.27 -11.13
C ARG A 253 -4.91 -16.91 -10.44
N PHE A 254 -4.18 -15.97 -11.03
CA PHE A 254 -3.99 -14.64 -10.48
C PHE A 254 -4.29 -13.59 -11.54
N VAL A 255 -5.00 -12.54 -11.15
CA VAL A 255 -5.36 -11.44 -12.04
C VAL A 255 -4.33 -10.32 -11.94
N PHE A 256 -3.74 -9.96 -13.07
CA PHE A 256 -2.80 -8.86 -13.26
C PHE A 256 -3.53 -7.68 -13.92
N TRP A 257 -3.29 -6.48 -13.40
CA TRP A 257 -3.90 -5.24 -13.86
C TRP A 257 -2.86 -4.31 -14.49
N ASP A 258 -3.31 -3.15 -14.98
CA ASP A 258 -2.50 -2.09 -15.58
C ASP A 258 -1.13 -1.89 -14.92
N ARG A 259 -1.13 -1.74 -13.60
CA ARG A 259 0.10 -1.48 -12.85
C ARG A 259 1.10 -2.63 -12.99
N GLN A 260 0.66 -3.87 -12.79
CA GLN A 260 1.55 -5.03 -12.83
C GLN A 260 2.08 -5.28 -14.24
N CYS A 261 1.23 -5.12 -15.25
CA CYS A 261 1.65 -5.24 -16.65
C CYS A 261 2.65 -4.14 -17.00
N ASN A 262 2.37 -2.89 -16.66
CA ASN A 262 3.29 -1.77 -16.91
C ASN A 262 4.62 -1.92 -16.15
N ASP A 263 4.60 -2.44 -14.93
CA ASP A 263 5.82 -2.68 -14.14
C ASP A 263 6.72 -3.76 -14.80
N LEU A 264 6.15 -4.71 -15.57
CA LEU A 264 6.88 -5.81 -16.21
C LEU A 264 7.30 -5.54 -17.66
N ILE A 265 6.41 -4.94 -18.46
CA ILE A 265 6.60 -4.76 -19.92
C ILE A 265 6.59 -3.29 -20.35
N GLY A 266 6.23 -2.35 -19.48
CA GLY A 266 6.30 -0.91 -19.77
C GLY A 266 5.29 -0.37 -20.77
N ILE A 267 4.35 -1.19 -21.26
CA ILE A 267 3.37 -0.82 -22.28
C ILE A 267 1.95 -0.86 -21.73
N SER A 268 1.16 0.16 -22.06
CA SER A 268 -0.24 0.26 -21.61
C SER A 268 -1.20 -0.60 -22.44
N ALA A 269 -2.33 -1.02 -21.86
CA ALA A 269 -3.36 -1.75 -22.60
C ALA A 269 -3.93 -0.95 -23.79
N CYS A 270 -3.98 0.37 -23.68
CA CYS A 270 -4.40 1.26 -24.76
C CYS A 270 -3.45 1.17 -25.96
N GLU A 271 -2.14 1.17 -25.70
CA GLU A 271 -1.12 1.08 -26.74
C GLU A 271 -1.17 -0.27 -27.46
N HIS A 272 -1.28 -1.39 -26.73
CA HIS A 272 -1.45 -2.70 -27.37
C HIS A 272 -2.74 -2.80 -28.17
N LYS A 273 -3.87 -2.30 -27.65
CA LYS A 273 -5.14 -2.33 -28.40
C LYS A 273 -5.01 -1.58 -29.71
N ASN A 274 -4.35 -0.41 -29.71
CA ASN A 274 -4.13 0.36 -30.93
C ASN A 274 -3.20 -0.35 -31.92
N GLN A 275 -2.15 -1.03 -31.45
CA GLN A 275 -1.27 -1.84 -32.29
C GLN A 275 -2.03 -3.00 -32.95
N MET A 276 -2.82 -3.74 -32.18
CA MET A 276 -3.65 -4.84 -32.70
C MET A 276 -4.64 -4.35 -33.76
N LEU A 277 -5.32 -3.24 -33.50
CA LEU A 277 -6.26 -2.64 -34.46
C LEU A 277 -5.55 -2.20 -35.76
N ALA A 278 -4.33 -1.68 -35.67
CA ALA A 278 -3.53 -1.32 -36.85
C ALA A 278 -3.12 -2.54 -37.69
N GLU A 279 -2.99 -3.70 -37.06
CA GLU A 279 -2.73 -5.00 -37.69
C GLU A 279 -4.02 -5.70 -38.18
N GLY A 280 -5.19 -5.10 -37.94
CA GLY A 280 -6.49 -5.62 -38.34
C GLY A 280 -7.09 -6.65 -37.39
N GLU A 281 -6.57 -6.75 -36.16
CA GLU A 281 -7.09 -7.63 -35.10
C GLU A 281 -7.89 -6.83 -34.06
N ASP A 282 -9.14 -7.25 -33.82
CA ASP A 282 -10.07 -6.62 -32.87
C ASP A 282 -10.69 -7.66 -31.89
N ASP A 283 -10.35 -8.95 -32.01
CA ASP A 283 -10.81 -9.95 -31.05
C ASP A 283 -10.11 -9.75 -29.70
N PRO A 284 -10.83 -9.44 -28.62
CA PRO A 284 -10.23 -9.33 -27.29
C PRO A 284 -9.67 -10.67 -26.77
N ASN A 285 -9.96 -11.80 -27.41
CA ASN A 285 -9.35 -13.10 -27.10
C ASN A 285 -8.08 -13.39 -27.89
N ALA A 286 -7.74 -12.56 -28.88
CA ALA A 286 -6.43 -12.56 -29.50
C ALA A 286 -5.48 -11.79 -28.58
N PHE A 287 -4.53 -12.48 -27.93
CA PHE A 287 -3.59 -11.85 -27.02
C PHE A 287 -2.41 -11.29 -27.83
N PRO A 288 -2.00 -10.02 -27.62
CA PRO A 288 -0.81 -9.48 -28.26
C PRO A 288 0.43 -10.30 -27.89
N LEU A 289 1.27 -10.64 -28.87
CA LEU A 289 2.47 -11.46 -28.67
C LEU A 289 3.43 -10.89 -27.61
N VAL A 290 3.52 -9.57 -27.51
CA VAL A 290 4.34 -8.89 -26.49
C VAL A 290 3.92 -9.26 -25.06
N LEU A 291 2.66 -9.67 -24.85
CA LEU A 291 2.23 -10.14 -23.53
C LEU A 291 2.94 -11.42 -23.11
N ASP A 292 3.46 -12.24 -24.04
CA ASP A 292 4.23 -13.44 -23.70
C ASP A 292 5.46 -13.11 -22.84
N GLU A 293 5.95 -11.87 -22.85
CA GLU A 293 6.99 -11.39 -21.93
C GLU A 293 6.56 -11.43 -20.46
N LEU A 294 5.26 -11.54 -20.15
CA LEU A 294 4.74 -11.73 -18.80
C LEU A 294 4.81 -13.19 -18.32
N LEU A 295 5.11 -14.13 -19.22
CA LEU A 295 5.24 -15.55 -18.93
C LEU A 295 6.69 -15.92 -18.63
N ALA A 296 6.89 -17.13 -18.10
CA ALA A 296 8.19 -17.67 -17.67
C ALA A 296 8.94 -16.82 -16.62
N ARG A 297 8.28 -15.86 -15.97
CA ARG A 297 8.84 -15.06 -14.88
C ARG A 297 8.60 -15.70 -13.53
N THR A 298 9.66 -15.75 -12.73
CA THR A 298 9.65 -16.26 -11.38
C THR A 298 9.52 -15.10 -10.40
N LEU A 299 8.37 -15.01 -9.73
CA LEU A 299 7.95 -13.80 -9.03
C LEU A 299 7.51 -14.09 -7.59
N VAL A 300 7.77 -13.13 -6.70
CA VAL A 300 7.02 -13.01 -5.45
C VAL A 300 5.81 -12.12 -5.68
N LEU A 301 4.63 -12.62 -5.34
CA LEU A 301 3.35 -11.98 -5.57
C LEU A 301 2.72 -11.60 -4.23
N ARG A 302 2.48 -10.30 -4.03
CA ARG A 302 1.55 -9.83 -2.98
C ARG A 302 0.14 -9.90 -3.55
N VAL A 303 -0.69 -10.75 -2.98
CA VAL A 303 -2.01 -11.11 -3.51
C VAL A 303 -3.10 -10.66 -2.55
N LYS A 304 -4.15 -10.04 -3.10
CA LYS A 304 -5.44 -9.89 -2.41
C LYS A 304 -6.37 -11.01 -2.86
N VAL A 305 -6.75 -11.87 -1.94
CA VAL A 305 -7.73 -12.94 -2.17
C VAL A 305 -9.11 -12.39 -1.81
N GLN A 306 -10.02 -12.34 -2.80
CA GLN A 306 -11.41 -11.96 -2.61
C GLN A 306 -12.32 -13.15 -2.90
N LEU A 307 -12.77 -13.79 -1.83
CA LEU A 307 -13.51 -15.05 -1.91
C LEU A 307 -14.93 -14.86 -2.45
N SER A 308 -15.54 -13.68 -2.24
CA SER A 308 -16.84 -13.30 -2.81
C SER A 308 -16.86 -13.32 -4.35
N TYR A 309 -15.71 -13.08 -4.98
CA TYR A 309 -15.56 -13.11 -6.45
C TYR A 309 -14.79 -14.35 -6.92
N ASN A 310 -14.38 -15.23 -6.00
CA ASN A 310 -13.46 -16.34 -6.25
C ASN A 310 -12.23 -15.90 -7.08
N GLN A 311 -11.65 -14.74 -6.71
CA GLN A 311 -10.56 -14.12 -7.47
C GLN A 311 -9.40 -13.72 -6.57
N SER A 312 -8.19 -13.97 -7.07
CA SER A 312 -6.93 -13.58 -6.45
C SER A 312 -6.26 -12.53 -7.33
N PHE A 313 -6.17 -11.30 -6.83
CA PHE A 313 -5.61 -10.17 -7.59
C PHE A 313 -4.20 -9.86 -7.11
N VAL A 314 -3.28 -9.65 -8.05
CA VAL A 314 -1.93 -9.21 -7.73
C VAL A 314 -1.97 -7.72 -7.38
N ILE A 315 -1.49 -7.38 -6.19
CA ILE A 315 -1.30 -6.00 -5.73
C ILE A 315 0.08 -5.49 -6.13
N ARG A 316 1.10 -6.33 -5.94
CA ARG A 316 2.50 -6.06 -6.29
C ARG A 316 3.23 -7.35 -6.63
N LEU A 317 4.27 -7.21 -7.43
CA LEU A 317 5.17 -8.26 -7.85
C LEU A 317 6.62 -7.83 -7.60
N TYR A 318 7.50 -8.81 -7.41
CA TYR A 318 8.92 -8.59 -7.14
C TYR A 318 9.75 -9.69 -7.79
N GLU A 319 10.84 -9.29 -8.46
CA GLU A 319 11.83 -10.18 -9.09
C GLU A 319 13.15 -10.28 -8.29
N ASP A 320 13.21 -9.68 -7.09
CA ASP A 320 14.42 -9.67 -6.26
C ASP A 320 14.79 -11.09 -5.76
N PRO A 321 15.97 -11.63 -6.13
CA PRO A 321 16.39 -12.97 -5.71
C PRO A 321 16.49 -13.14 -4.20
N LYS A 322 16.82 -12.08 -3.45
CA LYS A 322 16.90 -12.14 -1.98
C LYS A 322 15.52 -12.33 -1.36
N LEU A 323 14.53 -11.55 -1.80
CA LEU A 323 13.15 -11.73 -1.38
C LEU A 323 12.59 -13.09 -1.80
N ILE A 324 12.87 -13.55 -3.03
CA ILE A 324 12.46 -14.88 -3.51
C ILE A 324 12.94 -15.97 -2.56
N LYS A 325 14.24 -15.98 -2.23
CA LYS A 325 14.80 -16.94 -1.28
C LYS A 325 14.10 -16.88 0.08
N LYS A 326 13.90 -15.67 0.62
CA LYS A 326 13.25 -15.46 1.91
C LYS A 326 11.79 -15.96 1.96
N VAL A 327 11.06 -15.84 0.86
CA VAL A 327 9.68 -16.33 0.75
C VAL A 327 9.68 -17.87 0.62
N LEU A 328 10.56 -18.41 -0.22
CA LEU A 328 10.73 -19.86 -0.38
C LEU A 328 11.08 -20.55 0.94
N ASP A 329 12.01 -19.99 1.71
CA ASP A 329 12.39 -20.51 3.03
C ASP A 329 11.19 -20.59 3.99
N GLN A 330 10.20 -19.69 3.87
CA GLN A 330 8.99 -19.72 4.69
C GLN A 330 7.97 -20.74 4.18
N ILE A 331 7.85 -20.94 2.86
CA ILE A 331 6.96 -21.95 2.27
C ILE A 331 7.46 -23.36 2.61
N GLY A 332 8.77 -23.62 2.43
CA GLY A 332 9.37 -24.94 2.66
C GLY A 332 9.28 -25.45 4.10
N VAL A 333 9.24 -24.56 5.11
CA VAL A 333 9.09 -24.95 6.52
C VAL A 333 7.70 -25.56 6.82
N PHE A 334 6.66 -25.18 6.07
CA PHE A 334 5.31 -25.72 6.28
C PHE A 334 5.11 -27.09 5.63
N GLU A 335 5.78 -27.38 4.50
CA GLU A 335 5.69 -28.71 3.88
C GLU A 335 6.43 -29.77 4.70
N VAL A 336 7.62 -29.48 5.22
CA VAL A 336 8.36 -30.42 6.08
C VAL A 336 7.57 -30.77 7.35
N ARG A 337 6.79 -29.83 7.92
CA ARG A 337 5.90 -30.12 9.06
C ARG A 337 4.67 -30.95 8.71
N ARG A 338 4.17 -30.88 7.46
CA ARG A 338 3.05 -31.73 6.99
C ARG A 338 3.48 -33.15 6.69
N TYR A 339 4.69 -33.35 6.18
CA TYR A 339 5.23 -34.68 5.85
C TYR A 339 6.05 -35.32 6.99
N GLY A 340 6.45 -34.55 8.01
CA GLY A 340 7.31 -34.97 9.11
C GLY A 340 6.66 -35.74 10.26
N VAL A 341 5.41 -36.22 10.15
CA VAL A 341 4.75 -37.04 11.19
C VAL A 341 4.84 -38.55 10.91
N LEU A 342 5.60 -39.00 9.90
CA LEU A 342 5.63 -40.43 9.53
C LEU A 342 7.00 -41.10 9.46
N LEU A 343 8.04 -40.53 10.05
CA LEU A 343 9.32 -41.22 10.21
C LEU A 343 9.93 -40.98 11.59
N HIS A 344 9.41 -41.68 12.60
CA HIS A 344 10.25 -42.10 13.72
C HIS A 344 9.82 -43.47 14.25
N CYS A 345 10.83 -44.34 14.39
CA CYS A 345 10.84 -45.61 15.13
C CYS A 345 10.28 -46.86 14.42
N THR A 346 11.15 -47.48 13.62
CA THR A 346 11.53 -48.89 13.86
C THR A 346 12.89 -49.14 13.24
N LEU A 347 13.89 -49.40 14.08
CA LEU A 347 14.93 -50.41 13.90
C LEU A 347 15.82 -50.38 15.16
N VAL A 348 15.32 -51.04 16.20
CA VAL A 348 16.17 -51.73 17.17
C VAL A 348 15.95 -53.21 16.91
N ASN A 349 16.99 -53.86 16.41
CA ASN A 349 17.46 -55.19 16.82
C ASN A 349 18.82 -55.42 16.21
#